data_AF-A0A348WD63-F1
#
_entry.id   AF-A0A348WD63-F1
#
_cell.length_a   1.000
_cell.length_b   1.000
_cell.length_c   1.000
_cell.angle_alpha   90.00
_cell.angle_beta   90.00
_cell.angle_gamma   90.00
#
_symmetry.space_group_name_H-M   'P 1'
#
loop_
_entity.id
_entity.type
_entity.pdbx_description
1 polymer ?
#
loop_
_entity_poly.entity_id
_entity_poly.type
_entity_poly.pdbx_seq_one_letter_code
_entity_poly.pdbx_strand_id
1 'polypeptide(L)' 'EINEEIRESFEEAGGESFTYIPCLNDTPDHVAALTAIIRENLGGWVA' A
#
# COMPACT_ATOMS: atom_id res chain seq x y z
N GLU A 1 8.82 -3.70 -12.14
CA GLU A 1 8.57 -5.16 -12.15
C GLU A 1 7.08 -5.47 -12.02
N ILE A 2 6.50 -5.81 -10.86
CA ILE A 2 5.09 -6.28 -10.78
C ILE A 2 4.04 -5.34 -11.43
N ASN A 3 4.12 -4.03 -11.21
CA ASN A 3 3.18 -3.08 -11.84
C ASN A 3 3.26 -3.10 -13.37
N GLU A 4 4.48 -3.18 -13.91
CA GLU A 4 4.72 -3.22 -15.35
C GLU A 4 4.26 -4.55 -15.94
N GLU A 5 4.60 -5.67 -15.31
CA GLU A 5 4.17 -7.01 -15.75
C GLU A 5 2.64 -7.16 -15.79
N ILE A 6 1.94 -6.64 -14.77
CA ILE A 6 0.49 -6.67 -14.71
C ILE A 6 -0.12 -5.76 -15.77
N ARG A 7 0.48 -4.58 -16.01
CA ARG A 7 0.01 -3.66 -17.05
C ARG A 7 0.15 -4.27 -18.44
N GLU A 8 1.32 -4.83 -18.74
CA GLU A 8 1.58 -5.51 -20.02
C GLU A 8 0.58 -6.64 -20.23
N SER A 9 0.38 -7.52 -19.23
CA SER A 9 -0.61 -8.59 -19.29
C SER A 9 -2.05 -8.09 -19.51
N PHE A 10 -2.40 -6.94 -18.90
CA PHE A 10 -3.73 -6.33 -19.04
C PHE A 10 -3.94 -5.75 -20.45
N GLU A 11 -2.94 -5.09 -21.01
CA GLU A 11 -2.97 -4.54 -22.37
C GLU A 11 -3.02 -5.66 -23.41
N GLU A 12 -2.24 -6.74 -23.25
CA GLU A 12 -2.27 -7.92 -24.13
C GLU A 12 -3.63 -8.64 -24.13
N ALA A 13 -4.37 -8.58 -23.00
CA ALA A 13 -5.73 -9.11 -22.90
C ALA A 13 -6.79 -8.20 -23.53
N GLY A 14 -6.42 -7.06 -24.11
CA GLY A 14 -7.32 -6.10 -24.75
C GLY A 14 -7.90 -5.04 -23.81
N GLY A 15 -7.27 -4.81 -22.65
CA GLY A 15 -7.67 -3.74 -21.73
C GLY A 15 -7.31 -2.35 -22.25
N GLU A 16 -8.24 -1.40 -22.13
CA GLU A 16 -8.08 -0.05 -22.69
C GLU A 16 -7.60 1.00 -21.67
N SER A 17 -7.92 0.81 -20.39
CA SER A 17 -7.58 1.77 -19.33
C SER A 17 -7.10 1.04 -18.09
N PHE A 18 -5.84 1.28 -17.72
CA PHE A 18 -5.19 0.65 -16.58
C PHE A 18 -4.91 1.69 -15.48
N THR A 19 -5.31 1.38 -14.26
CA THR A 19 -4.97 2.19 -13.07
C THR A 19 -4.30 1.30 -12.05
N TYR A 20 -3.06 1.61 -11.71
CA TYR A 20 -2.34 0.96 -10.63
C TYR A 20 -2.49 1.76 -9.35
N ILE A 21 -2.90 1.09 -8.27
CA ILE A 21 -2.91 1.68 -6.94
C ILE A 21 -1.54 1.41 -6.31
N PRO A 22 -0.72 2.44 -6.05
CA PRO A 22 0.57 2.23 -5.43
C PRO A 22 0.42 1.70 -4.00
N CYS A 23 1.24 0.72 -3.64
CA CYS A 23 1.32 0.23 -2.28
C CYS A 23 1.77 1.35 -1.33
N LEU A 24 1.18 1.40 -0.14
CA LEU A 24 1.54 2.39 0.89
C LEU A 24 2.98 2.21 1.41
N ASN A 25 3.49 0.97 1.45
CA ASN A 25 4.87 0.63 1.81
C ASN A 25 5.42 1.46 2.99
N ASP A 26 6.59 2.06 2.80
CA ASP A 26 7.34 2.90 3.74
C ASP A 26 6.99 4.39 3.63
N THR A 27 5.87 4.74 2.99
CA THR A 27 5.43 6.14 2.93
C THR A 27 5.24 6.70 4.34
N PRO A 28 5.66 7.95 4.61
CA PRO A 28 5.59 8.55 5.94
C PRO A 28 4.19 8.51 6.56
N ASP A 29 3.15 8.72 5.76
CA ASP A 29 1.75 8.71 6.22
C ASP A 29 1.32 7.33 6.70
N HIS A 30 1.74 6.26 6.01
CA HIS A 30 1.43 4.90 6.41
C HIS A 30 2.17 4.49 7.68
N VAL A 31 3.44 4.87 7.80
CA VAL A 31 4.23 4.66 9.02
C VAL A 31 3.61 5.41 10.20
N ALA A 32 3.15 6.65 9.99
CA ALA A 32 2.47 7.44 11.00
C ALA A 32 1.16 6.79 11.45
N ALA A 33 0.34 6.29 10.51
CA ALA A 33 -0.90 5.59 10.80
C ALA A 33 -0.66 4.32 11.65
N LEU A 34 0.30 3.48 11.26
CA LEU A 34 0.67 2.29 12.02
C LEU A 34 1.19 2.64 13.42
N THR A 35 2.02 3.69 13.52
CA THR A 35 2.55 4.16 14.81
C THR A 35 1.43 4.63 15.73
N ALA A 36 0.41 5.31 15.21
CA ALA A 36 -0.74 5.74 16.00
C ALA A 36 -1.51 4.55 16.57
N ILE A 37 -1.81 3.54 15.74
CA ILE A 37 -2.48 2.30 16.16
C ILE A 37 -1.67 1.60 17.25
N ILE A 38 -0.34 1.48 17.07
CA ILE A 38 0.53 0.85 18.07
C ILE A 38 0.46 1.59 19.40
N ARG A 39 0.54 2.92 19.40
CA ARG A 39 0.48 3.74 20.63
C ARG A 39 -0.86 3.58 21.35
N GLU A 40 -1.97 3.58 20.61
CA GLU A 40 -3.31 3.37 21.17
C GLU A 40 -3.43 2.00 21.84
N ASN A 41 -2.94 0.95 21.18
CA ASN A 41 -3.06 -0.42 21.68
C ASN A 41 -2.07 -0.74 22.82
N LEU A 42 -0.90 -0.10 22.83
CA LEU A 42 0.09 -0.27 23.90
C LEU A 42 -0.15 0.65 25.10
N GLY A 43 -1.02 1.66 25.00
CA GLY A 43 -1.25 2.66 26.05
C GLY A 43 -1.70 2.10 27.40
N GLY A 44 -2.27 0.89 27.44
CA GLY A 44 -2.60 0.18 28.68
C GLY A 44 -1.50 -0.73 29.24
N TRP A 45 -0.39 -0.91 28.52
CA TRP A 45 0.67 -1.89 28.82
C TRP A 45 1.98 -1.21 29.22
N VAL A 46 2.20 0.03 28.81
CA VAL A 46 3.37 0.83 29.17
C VAL A 46 2.97 1.69 30.38
N ALA A 47 3.13 1.12 31.59
CA ALA A 47 2.97 1.81 32.87
C ALA A 47 4.19 2.70 33.19
#